data_AF-A0A2V7D4T2-F1
#
_entry.id   AF-A0A2V7D4T2-F1
#
_cell.length_a   1.000
_cell.length_b   1.000
_cell.length_c   1.000
_cell.angle_alpha   90.00
_cell.angle_beta   90.00
_cell.angle_gamma   90.00
#
_symmetry.space_group_name_H-M   'P 1'
#
loop_
_entity.id
_entity.type
_entity.pdbx_description
1 polymer ?
#
loop_
_entity_poly.entity_id
_entity_poly.type
_entity_poly.pdbx_seq_one_letter_code
_entity_poly.pdbx_strand_id
1 'polypeptide(L)'
;MSGGNYTASDIKVLEGLEAVRKRPAMYVGDTGAYGLHHLVYEAVDNSVDEALAGYCDSIKVILHSDGSCSVGDNGRGIPVDIHKESGKSAAEVVLTVLHAGGKFEHSAYKVSGGLHGVGISVVNALSEWLEVEIRRDGKEWTQRYELGVPTGSLTATGTTKKTGTIIRFKPAAAIFEDTTFSFDTLSNRLRELAFLNRGLKIVIEDERDTRSHTFLYKGGIIEFIKHLNQNKTPLHPKVLFFEGKKGDIEVEVALQYNDGYQESVFSFANNINTREGGTHLTGFRAALTSTLSNYAQANGFLKNFKGGISGDDVREGLTAVVSVRLPEPQFEGQTKAKL
;
A
#
# COMPACT_ATOMS: atom_id res chain seq x y z
N MET A 1 52.11 5.72 5.95
CA MET A 1 50.74 5.60 5.41
C MET A 1 50.38 6.95 4.79
N SER A 2 50.29 7.02 3.46
CA SER A 2 49.83 8.25 2.78
C SER A 2 48.32 8.37 2.96
N GLY A 3 47.89 9.15 3.95
CA GLY A 3 46.50 9.57 4.07
C GLY A 3 46.12 10.34 2.81
N GLY A 4 45.18 9.81 2.03
CA GLY A 4 44.65 10.53 0.87
C GLY A 4 44.00 11.83 1.33
N ASN A 5 44.34 12.93 0.66
CA ASN A 5 43.73 14.23 0.91
C ASN A 5 42.24 14.16 0.56
N TYR A 6 41.38 14.10 1.58
CA TYR A 6 39.94 14.28 1.43
C TYR A 6 39.65 15.77 1.22
N THR A 7 39.08 16.11 0.07
CA THR A 7 38.87 17.48 -0.41
C THR A 7 37.42 17.69 -0.85
N ALA A 8 37.06 18.94 -1.15
CA ALA A 8 35.71 19.26 -1.64
C ALA A 8 35.32 18.48 -2.92
N SER A 9 36.28 18.09 -3.77
CA SER A 9 35.99 17.31 -4.98
C SER A 9 35.63 15.84 -4.71
N ASP A 10 35.89 15.34 -3.50
CA ASP A 10 35.49 13.99 -3.08
C ASP A 10 34.03 13.95 -2.61
N ILE A 11 33.42 15.11 -2.37
CA ILE A 11 32.00 15.24 -2.02
C ILE A 11 31.18 15.13 -3.30
N LYS A 12 30.35 14.08 -3.38
CA LYS A 12 29.43 13.85 -4.50
C LYS A 12 28.00 14.15 -4.09
N VAL A 13 27.33 14.99 -4.87
CA VAL A 13 25.89 15.23 -4.78
C VAL A 13 25.21 14.32 -5.80
N LEU A 14 24.24 13.53 -5.35
CA LEU A 14 23.41 12.71 -6.22
C LEU A 14 22.11 13.46 -6.47
N GLU A 15 21.84 13.82 -7.73
CA GLU A 15 20.67 14.63 -8.08
C GLU A 15 19.46 13.76 -8.44
N GLY A 16 18.28 14.18 -7.97
CA GLY A 16 16.99 13.56 -8.31
C GLY A 16 16.97 12.04 -8.14
N LEU A 17 16.59 11.33 -9.20
CA LEU A 17 16.43 9.87 -9.19
C LEU A 17 17.74 9.09 -9.18
N GLU A 18 18.90 9.75 -9.36
CA GLU A 18 20.20 9.09 -9.24
C GLU A 18 20.44 8.58 -7.81
N ALA A 19 20.02 9.36 -6.81
CA ALA A 19 20.11 8.98 -5.41
C ALA A 19 19.33 7.68 -5.13
N VAL A 20 18.14 7.53 -5.72
CA VAL A 20 17.30 6.34 -5.61
C VAL A 20 17.99 5.12 -6.20
N ARG A 21 18.51 5.23 -7.43
CA ARG A 21 19.23 4.12 -8.09
C ARG A 21 20.50 3.72 -7.35
N LYS A 22 21.20 4.68 -6.73
CA LYS A 22 22.45 4.40 -6.00
C LYS A 22 22.20 3.74 -4.64
N ARG A 23 21.03 4.00 -4.03
CA ARG A 23 20.65 3.55 -2.69
C ARG A 23 19.19 3.04 -2.67
N PRO A 24 18.82 2.03 -3.47
CA PRO A 24 17.43 1.58 -3.64
C PRO A 24 16.80 1.11 -2.32
N ALA A 25 17.55 0.38 -1.50
CA ALA A 25 17.08 -0.15 -0.22
C ALA A 25 16.55 0.94 0.75
N MET A 26 17.04 2.18 0.64
CA MET A 26 16.52 3.30 1.44
C MET A 26 15.05 3.63 1.10
N TYR A 27 14.63 3.36 -0.13
CA TYR A 27 13.31 3.70 -0.64
C TYR A 27 12.37 2.50 -0.70
N VAL A 28 12.88 1.31 -1.02
CA VAL A 28 12.08 0.08 -1.20
C VAL A 28 12.36 -1.01 -0.15
N GLY A 29 13.21 -0.73 0.84
CA GLY A 29 13.59 -1.66 1.92
C GLY A 29 14.77 -2.57 1.56
N ASP A 30 14.68 -3.31 0.46
CA ASP A 30 15.77 -4.15 -0.07
C ASP A 30 15.74 -4.22 -1.60
N THR A 31 16.66 -4.97 -2.20
CA THR A 31 16.71 -5.24 -3.66
C THR A 31 16.38 -6.70 -3.99
N GLY A 32 15.83 -7.42 -3.01
CA GLY A 32 15.37 -8.80 -3.17
C GLY A 32 13.89 -8.85 -3.54
N ALA A 33 13.25 -9.97 -3.20
CA ALA A 33 11.84 -10.17 -3.47
C ALA A 33 10.95 -9.10 -2.83
N TYR A 34 11.21 -8.66 -1.59
CA TYR A 34 10.35 -7.67 -0.93
C TYR A 34 10.37 -6.33 -1.68
N GLY A 35 11.56 -5.78 -1.98
CA GLY A 35 11.70 -4.53 -2.70
C GLY A 35 11.14 -4.56 -4.12
N LEU A 36 11.30 -5.69 -4.83
CA LEU A 36 10.71 -5.90 -6.15
C LEU A 36 9.18 -5.76 -6.12
N HIS A 37 8.52 -6.47 -5.21
CA HIS A 37 7.07 -6.42 -5.07
C HIS A 37 6.58 -5.08 -4.53
N HIS A 38 7.41 -4.38 -3.75
CA HIS A 38 7.12 -3.05 -3.25
C HIS A 38 6.91 -2.02 -4.38
N LEU A 39 7.57 -2.20 -5.54
CA LEU A 39 7.30 -1.37 -6.72
C LEU A 39 5.84 -1.46 -7.18
N VAL A 40 5.29 -2.68 -7.18
CA VAL A 40 3.88 -2.91 -7.54
C VAL A 40 2.96 -2.32 -6.47
N TYR A 41 3.33 -2.46 -5.19
CA TYR A 41 2.55 -1.90 -4.09
C TYR A 41 2.44 -0.38 -4.18
N GLU A 42 3.53 0.33 -4.48
CA GLU A 42 3.50 1.80 -4.64
C GLU A 42 2.58 2.23 -5.80
N ALA A 43 2.58 1.50 -6.92
CA ALA A 43 1.67 1.79 -8.03
C ALA A 43 0.20 1.52 -7.64
N VAL A 44 -0.08 0.39 -6.98
CA VAL A 44 -1.43 0.02 -6.53
C VAL A 44 -1.95 0.95 -5.44
N ASP A 45 -1.13 1.34 -4.49
CA ASP A 45 -1.51 2.23 -3.38
C ASP A 45 -1.96 3.60 -3.93
N ASN A 46 -1.35 4.10 -5.01
CA ASN A 46 -1.83 5.31 -5.68
C ASN A 46 -3.23 5.14 -6.29
N SER A 47 -3.52 3.99 -6.89
CA SER A 47 -4.85 3.66 -7.42
C SER A 47 -5.89 3.44 -6.30
N VAL A 48 -5.48 2.88 -5.16
CA VAL A 48 -6.33 2.75 -3.97
C VAL A 48 -6.64 4.10 -3.34
N ASP A 49 -5.71 5.05 -3.37
CA ASP A 49 -5.98 6.42 -2.90
C ASP A 49 -7.05 7.13 -3.74
N GLU A 50 -7.13 6.87 -5.05
CA GLU A 50 -8.26 7.32 -5.89
C GLU A 50 -9.59 6.67 -5.48
N ALA A 51 -9.55 5.41 -5.03
CA ALA A 51 -10.74 4.71 -4.54
C ALA A 51 -11.20 5.25 -3.18
N LEU A 52 -10.26 5.52 -2.26
CA LEU A 52 -10.53 6.20 -0.99
C LEU A 52 -11.12 7.60 -1.19
N ALA A 53 -10.71 8.29 -2.24
CA ALA A 53 -11.26 9.58 -2.64
C ALA A 53 -12.63 9.48 -3.37
N GLY A 54 -13.11 8.26 -3.65
CA GLY A 54 -14.41 8.00 -4.27
C GLY A 54 -14.46 8.10 -5.79
N TYR A 55 -13.31 8.09 -6.46
CA TYR A 55 -13.22 8.23 -7.93
C TYR A 55 -12.88 6.93 -8.66
N CYS A 56 -12.36 5.93 -7.97
CA CYS A 56 -11.97 4.63 -8.54
C CYS A 56 -12.80 3.51 -7.92
N ASP A 57 -13.31 2.60 -8.75
CA ASP A 57 -14.02 1.39 -8.33
C ASP A 57 -13.43 0.10 -8.90
N SER A 58 -12.42 0.21 -9.78
CA SER A 58 -11.79 -0.93 -10.44
C SER A 58 -10.29 -0.71 -10.65
N ILE A 59 -9.50 -1.64 -10.12
CA ILE A 59 -8.04 -1.72 -10.33
C ILE A 59 -7.71 -3.04 -11.02
N LYS A 60 -6.80 -3.00 -12.00
CA LYS A 60 -6.30 -4.18 -12.69
C LYS A 60 -4.77 -4.20 -12.66
N VAL A 61 -4.21 -5.31 -12.20
CA VAL A 61 -2.79 -5.61 -12.19
C VAL A 61 -2.51 -6.73 -13.20
N ILE A 62 -1.53 -6.56 -14.08
CA ILE A 62 -1.15 -7.58 -15.06
C ILE A 62 0.36 -7.84 -14.95
N LEU A 63 0.72 -9.11 -14.76
CA LEU A 63 2.10 -9.58 -14.86
C LEU A 63 2.31 -10.07 -16.30
N HIS A 64 3.09 -9.33 -17.06
CA HIS A 64 3.29 -9.58 -18.48
C HIS A 64 4.36 -10.64 -18.73
N SER A 65 4.27 -11.33 -19.86
CA SER A 65 5.25 -12.36 -20.24
C SER A 65 6.66 -11.81 -20.51
N ASP A 66 6.80 -10.51 -20.74
CA ASP A 66 8.09 -9.82 -20.94
C ASP A 66 8.80 -9.42 -19.63
N GLY A 67 8.22 -9.79 -18.48
CA GLY A 67 8.71 -9.45 -17.14
C GLY A 67 8.27 -8.08 -16.63
N SER A 68 7.46 -7.33 -17.39
CA SER A 68 6.87 -6.07 -16.93
C SER A 68 5.62 -6.31 -16.09
N CYS A 69 5.25 -5.30 -15.28
CA CYS A 69 3.99 -5.24 -14.56
C CYS A 69 3.22 -4.01 -15.01
N SER A 70 1.91 -4.13 -15.22
CA SER A 70 1.01 -2.98 -15.35
C SER A 70 0.03 -2.89 -14.19
N VAL A 71 -0.23 -1.66 -13.76
CA VAL A 71 -1.27 -1.31 -12.78
C VAL A 71 -2.13 -0.24 -13.43
N GLY A 72 -3.41 -0.57 -13.64
CA GLY A 72 -4.40 0.32 -14.22
C GLY A 72 -5.57 0.57 -13.29
N ASP A 73 -6.03 1.81 -13.23
CA ASP A 73 -7.25 2.20 -12.52
C ASP A 73 -8.21 2.99 -13.41
N ASN A 74 -9.42 3.20 -12.91
CA ASN A 74 -10.42 4.07 -13.52
C ASN A 74 -10.68 5.35 -12.71
N GLY A 75 -9.68 5.82 -11.96
CA GLY A 75 -9.76 7.08 -11.21
C GLY A 75 -9.81 8.31 -12.10
N ARG A 76 -9.45 9.48 -11.54
CA ARG A 76 -9.46 10.77 -12.25
C ARG A 76 -8.39 10.89 -13.34
N GLY A 77 -7.34 10.07 -13.29
CA GLY A 77 -6.15 10.22 -14.10
C GLY A 77 -5.18 11.26 -13.55
N ILE A 78 -3.87 11.01 -13.62
CA ILE A 78 -2.83 11.97 -13.22
C ILE A 78 -3.02 13.30 -13.98
N PRO A 79 -2.87 14.47 -13.34
CA PRO A 79 -2.94 15.76 -14.03
C PRO A 79 -1.94 15.86 -15.19
N VAL A 80 -2.41 16.36 -16.33
CA VAL A 80 -1.62 16.46 -17.58
C VAL A 80 -1.17 17.90 -17.87
N ASP A 81 -1.75 18.87 -17.17
CA ASP A 81 -1.45 20.29 -17.32
C ASP A 81 0.01 20.62 -16.99
N ILE A 82 0.49 21.72 -17.55
CA ILE A 82 1.83 22.23 -17.24
C ILE A 82 1.89 22.72 -15.81
N HIS A 83 2.80 22.15 -15.03
CA HIS A 83 3.15 22.60 -13.71
C HIS A 83 3.98 23.90 -13.80
N LYS A 84 3.42 24.99 -13.28
CA LYS A 84 3.92 26.37 -13.52
C LYS A 84 5.39 26.55 -13.14
N GLU A 85 5.82 25.98 -12.03
CA GLU A 85 7.17 26.20 -11.49
C GLU A 85 8.23 25.38 -12.23
N SER A 86 7.89 24.19 -12.72
CA SER A 86 8.84 23.30 -13.40
C SER A 86 8.83 23.46 -14.91
N GLY A 87 7.77 24.04 -15.48
CA GLY A 87 7.57 24.14 -16.94
C GLY A 87 7.29 22.80 -17.63
N LYS A 88 7.10 21.72 -16.87
CA LYS A 88 6.85 20.36 -17.35
C LYS A 88 5.39 19.96 -17.11
N SER A 89 4.90 18.91 -17.76
CA SER A 89 3.59 18.34 -17.41
C SER A 89 3.61 17.86 -15.95
N ALA A 90 2.49 17.98 -15.25
CA ALA A 90 2.38 17.48 -13.88
C ALA A 90 2.65 15.96 -13.81
N ALA A 91 2.25 15.20 -14.84
CA ALA A 91 2.60 13.79 -14.99
C ALA A 91 4.12 13.54 -15.00
N GLU A 92 4.89 14.34 -15.75
CA GLU A 92 6.35 14.23 -15.74
C GLU A 92 6.94 14.62 -14.39
N VAL A 93 6.41 15.66 -13.75
CA VAL A 93 6.88 16.08 -12.41
C VAL A 93 6.72 14.95 -11.39
N VAL A 94 5.54 14.34 -11.29
CA VAL A 94 5.32 13.27 -10.29
C VAL A 94 6.12 12.00 -10.57
N LEU A 95 6.52 11.76 -11.82
CA LEU A 95 7.33 10.59 -12.21
C LEU A 95 8.84 10.85 -12.13
N THR A 96 9.30 12.10 -12.12
CA THR A 96 10.74 12.44 -12.20
C THR A 96 11.29 13.20 -11.01
N VAL A 97 10.42 13.77 -10.17
CA VAL A 97 10.82 14.58 -9.00
C VAL A 97 10.42 13.86 -7.72
N LEU A 98 11.38 13.74 -6.79
CA LEU A 98 11.11 13.25 -5.44
C LEU A 98 10.38 14.33 -4.64
N HIS A 99 9.49 13.91 -3.75
CA HIS A 99 8.66 14.81 -2.93
C HIS A 99 7.76 15.71 -3.77
N ALA A 100 7.20 15.18 -4.86
CA ALA A 100 6.24 15.86 -5.71
C ALA A 100 4.92 15.08 -5.77
N GLY A 101 3.81 15.73 -5.46
CA GLY A 101 2.49 15.10 -5.50
C GLY A 101 1.39 15.95 -4.85
N GLY A 102 0.13 15.62 -5.15
CA GLY A 102 -1.04 16.32 -4.60
C GLY A 102 -1.45 15.84 -3.20
N LYS A 103 -0.62 15.03 -2.52
CA LYS A 103 -0.94 14.40 -1.23
C LYS A 103 -0.34 15.14 -0.03
N PHE A 104 0.31 16.28 -0.25
CA PHE A 104 0.85 17.13 0.82
C PHE A 104 -0.20 18.04 1.45
N GLU A 105 -1.29 18.31 0.74
CA GLU A 105 -2.39 19.14 1.22
C GLU A 105 -3.70 18.35 1.16
N HIS A 106 -4.53 18.49 2.21
CA HIS A 106 -5.81 17.77 2.40
C HIS A 106 -6.90 18.06 1.36
N SER A 107 -6.61 18.88 0.34
CA SER A 107 -7.58 19.35 -0.64
C SER A 107 -7.92 18.30 -1.71
N ALA A 108 -6.94 17.49 -2.12
CA ALA A 108 -7.12 16.49 -3.18
C ALA A 108 -7.45 15.08 -2.64
N TYR A 109 -6.95 14.75 -1.44
CA TYR A 109 -7.17 13.49 -0.73
C TYR A 109 -7.33 13.76 0.76
N LYS A 110 -8.50 13.43 1.31
CA LYS A 110 -8.78 13.61 2.76
C LYS A 110 -8.08 12.56 3.63
N VAL A 111 -7.90 11.35 3.09
CA VAL A 111 -7.20 10.23 3.71
C VAL A 111 -6.48 9.49 2.60
N SER A 112 -5.18 9.26 2.74
CA SER A 112 -4.36 8.51 1.78
C SER A 112 -3.26 7.71 2.46
N GLY A 113 -2.86 6.59 1.85
CA GLY A 113 -1.67 5.84 2.27
C GLY A 113 -0.37 6.49 1.74
N GLY A 114 -0.43 7.15 0.58
CA GLY A 114 0.70 7.92 0.06
C GLY A 114 0.85 9.26 0.79
N LEU A 115 2.01 9.52 1.39
CA LEU A 115 2.31 10.78 2.10
C LEU A 115 3.63 11.43 1.66
N HIS A 116 4.59 10.63 1.20
CA HIS A 116 5.95 11.12 1.00
C HIS A 116 6.20 11.77 -0.38
N GLY A 117 5.30 11.55 -1.35
CA GLY A 117 5.45 12.06 -2.72
C GLY A 117 6.64 11.46 -3.48
N VAL A 118 7.05 10.23 -3.15
CA VAL A 118 8.21 9.56 -3.78
C VAL A 118 7.87 8.23 -4.45
N GLY A 119 6.75 7.60 -4.12
CA GLY A 119 6.48 6.20 -4.48
C GLY A 119 6.62 5.91 -5.97
N ILE A 120 5.84 6.62 -6.81
CA ILE A 120 5.83 6.36 -8.26
C ILE A 120 7.11 6.80 -8.97
N SER A 121 7.79 7.84 -8.46
CA SER A 121 9.07 8.27 -9.00
C SER A 121 10.20 7.30 -8.64
N VAL A 122 10.11 6.61 -7.48
CA VAL A 122 10.99 5.48 -7.14
C VAL A 122 10.73 4.29 -8.08
N VAL A 123 9.47 3.96 -8.38
CA VAL A 123 9.14 2.93 -9.39
C VAL A 123 9.79 3.28 -10.73
N ASN A 124 9.66 4.52 -11.18
CA ASN A 124 10.28 4.98 -12.42
C ASN A 124 11.82 4.89 -12.38
N ALA A 125 12.44 5.33 -11.29
CA ALA A 125 13.88 5.31 -11.11
C ALA A 125 14.49 3.91 -11.14
N LEU A 126 13.76 2.93 -10.59
CA LEU A 126 14.20 1.53 -10.43
C LEU A 126 13.73 0.61 -11.56
N SER A 127 13.18 1.18 -12.64
CA SER A 127 12.74 0.44 -13.82
C SER A 127 13.70 0.67 -15.00
N GLU A 128 13.94 -0.36 -15.82
CA GLU A 128 14.62 -0.21 -17.12
C GLU A 128 13.85 0.79 -17.98
N TRP A 129 12.53 0.61 -18.02
CA TRP A 129 11.60 1.52 -18.64
C TRP A 129 10.28 1.56 -17.90
N LEU A 130 9.59 2.69 -18.03
CA LEU A 130 8.23 2.90 -17.56
C LEU A 130 7.42 3.61 -18.65
N GLU A 131 6.19 3.17 -18.86
CA GLU A 131 5.20 3.80 -19.71
C GLU A 131 4.00 4.20 -18.86
N VAL A 132 3.53 5.42 -19.08
CA VAL A 132 2.31 5.93 -18.45
C VAL A 132 1.30 6.24 -19.55
N GLU A 133 0.10 5.69 -19.41
CA GLU A 133 -1.09 6.08 -20.17
C GLU A 133 -2.07 6.78 -19.23
N ILE A 134 -2.52 7.97 -19.60
CA ILE A 134 -3.48 8.76 -18.81
C ILE A 134 -4.70 9.04 -19.67
N ARG A 135 -5.88 8.76 -19.11
CA ARG A 135 -7.17 9.10 -19.70
C ARG A 135 -7.76 10.22 -18.87
N ARG A 136 -7.80 11.43 -19.43
CA ARG A 136 -8.26 12.64 -18.72
C ARG A 136 -8.65 13.72 -19.72
N ASP A 137 -9.66 14.53 -19.37
CA ASP A 137 -10.11 15.68 -20.16
C ASP A 137 -10.46 15.35 -21.62
N GLY A 138 -11.06 14.17 -21.83
CA GLY A 138 -11.51 13.69 -23.14
C GLY A 138 -10.40 13.13 -24.03
N LYS A 139 -9.17 13.02 -23.53
CA LYS A 139 -7.99 12.59 -24.29
C LYS A 139 -7.25 11.44 -23.63
N GLU A 140 -6.55 10.69 -24.47
CA GLU A 140 -5.56 9.70 -24.06
C GLU A 140 -4.17 10.32 -24.22
N TRP A 141 -3.33 10.18 -23.22
CA TRP A 141 -1.99 10.73 -23.16
C TRP A 141 -1.00 9.63 -22.87
N THR A 142 0.18 9.68 -23.49
CA THR A 142 1.26 8.74 -23.22
C THR A 142 2.58 9.46 -22.97
N GLN A 143 3.41 8.89 -22.09
CA GLN A 143 4.81 9.25 -21.94
C GLN A 143 5.61 7.99 -21.59
N ARG A 144 6.86 7.93 -22.06
CA ARG A 144 7.79 6.83 -21.80
C ARG A 144 9.04 7.36 -21.10
N TYR A 145 9.61 6.52 -20.25
CA TYR A 145 10.80 6.78 -19.48
C TYR A 145 11.77 5.61 -19.59
N GLU A 146 13.05 5.90 -19.51
CA GLU A 146 14.13 4.93 -19.40
C GLU A 146 15.01 5.30 -18.21
N LEU A 147 15.16 4.38 -17.24
CA LEU A 147 15.88 4.62 -15.98
C LEU A 147 15.47 5.92 -15.28
N GLY A 148 14.17 6.24 -15.28
CA GLY A 148 13.63 7.47 -14.68
C GLY A 148 13.73 8.73 -15.54
N VAL A 149 14.30 8.66 -16.75
CA VAL A 149 14.47 9.81 -17.64
C VAL A 149 13.41 9.78 -18.75
N PRO A 150 12.65 10.86 -18.97
CA PRO A 150 11.65 10.90 -20.04
C PRO A 150 12.31 10.78 -21.42
N THR A 151 11.77 9.91 -22.28
CA THR A 151 12.26 9.75 -23.67
C THR A 151 11.63 10.75 -24.64
N GLY A 152 10.64 11.51 -24.18
CA GLY A 152 9.91 12.51 -24.93
C GLY A 152 8.88 13.22 -24.05
N SER A 153 8.21 14.23 -24.60
CA SER A 153 7.14 14.95 -23.90
C SER A 153 5.86 14.12 -23.82
N LEU A 154 5.05 14.37 -22.78
CA LEU A 154 3.69 13.84 -22.69
C LEU A 154 2.89 14.21 -23.94
N THR A 155 2.38 13.21 -24.64
CA THR A 155 1.76 13.38 -25.97
C THR A 155 0.34 12.85 -25.96
N ALA A 156 -0.60 13.62 -26.50
CA ALA A 156 -1.96 13.15 -26.72
C ALA A 156 -1.99 12.16 -27.89
N THR A 157 -2.47 10.94 -27.67
CA THR A 157 -2.50 9.84 -28.65
C THR A 157 -3.88 9.57 -29.21
N GLY A 158 -4.93 10.05 -28.55
CA GLY A 158 -6.31 9.78 -28.95
C GLY A 158 -7.35 10.55 -28.15
N THR A 159 -8.61 10.28 -28.44
CA THR A 159 -9.76 10.79 -27.69
C THR A 159 -10.45 9.65 -26.96
N THR A 160 -11.00 9.92 -25.78
CA THR A 160 -11.67 8.92 -24.96
C THR A 160 -12.74 9.54 -24.08
N LYS A 161 -13.72 8.73 -23.70
CA LYS A 161 -14.73 9.12 -22.69
C LYS A 161 -14.41 8.54 -21.30
N LYS A 162 -13.36 7.70 -21.22
CA LYS A 162 -12.94 7.06 -19.98
C LYS A 162 -11.98 7.97 -19.21
N THR A 163 -11.81 7.68 -17.93
CA THR A 163 -10.78 8.27 -17.09
C THR A 163 -9.91 7.17 -16.48
N GLY A 164 -8.74 7.55 -15.97
CA GLY A 164 -7.87 6.66 -15.22
C GLY A 164 -6.41 6.77 -15.62
N THR A 165 -5.57 6.02 -14.92
CA THR A 165 -4.14 5.92 -15.20
C THR A 165 -3.75 4.46 -15.38
N ILE A 166 -2.85 4.19 -16.32
CA ILE A 166 -2.14 2.90 -16.43
C ILE A 166 -0.66 3.20 -16.33
N ILE A 167 -0.01 2.58 -15.35
CA ILE A 167 1.45 2.56 -15.22
C ILE A 167 1.93 1.17 -15.59
N ARG A 168 2.77 1.06 -16.62
CA ARG A 168 3.45 -0.18 -16.98
C ARG A 168 4.94 0.01 -16.83
N PHE A 169 5.60 -0.90 -16.13
CA PHE A 169 7.04 -0.77 -15.86
C PHE A 169 7.75 -2.12 -15.87
N LYS A 170 9.02 -2.10 -16.28
CA LYS A 170 9.90 -3.26 -16.22
C LYS A 170 11.03 -3.01 -15.21
N PRO A 171 11.11 -3.77 -14.10
CA PRO A 171 12.15 -3.58 -13.09
C PRO A 171 13.56 -3.71 -13.67
N ALA A 172 14.50 -2.90 -13.17
CA ALA A 172 15.88 -2.91 -13.62
C ALA A 172 16.64 -4.15 -13.14
N ALA A 173 16.99 -5.06 -14.06
CA ALA A 173 17.77 -6.26 -13.74
C ALA A 173 19.19 -5.95 -13.23
N ALA A 174 19.70 -4.75 -13.49
CA ALA A 174 20.97 -4.27 -12.94
C ALA A 174 20.89 -3.83 -11.46
N ILE A 175 19.68 -3.68 -10.92
CA ILE A 175 19.42 -3.20 -9.55
C ILE A 175 18.90 -4.34 -8.66
N PHE A 176 17.99 -5.16 -9.17
CA PHE A 176 17.37 -6.25 -8.41
C PHE A 176 18.10 -7.57 -8.59
N GLU A 177 18.10 -8.39 -7.54
CA GLU A 177 18.70 -9.73 -7.55
C GLU A 177 17.89 -10.70 -8.43
N ASP A 178 16.58 -10.52 -8.47
CA ASP A 178 15.62 -11.21 -9.34
C ASP A 178 14.55 -10.18 -9.77
N THR A 179 14.03 -10.33 -10.99
CA THR A 179 12.97 -9.49 -11.55
C THR A 179 11.67 -10.24 -11.75
N THR A 180 11.60 -11.49 -11.28
CA THR A 180 10.42 -12.34 -11.39
C THR A 180 9.38 -12.00 -10.32
N PHE A 181 8.28 -11.37 -10.72
CA PHE A 181 7.14 -11.17 -9.83
C PHE A 181 6.48 -12.50 -9.44
N SER A 182 6.17 -12.66 -8.16
CA SER A 182 5.36 -13.75 -7.61
C SER A 182 3.88 -13.38 -7.66
N PHE A 183 3.11 -14.15 -8.43
CA PHE A 183 1.66 -13.98 -8.46
C PHE A 183 1.04 -14.17 -7.08
N ASP A 184 1.44 -15.20 -6.32
CA ASP A 184 0.82 -15.50 -5.02
C ASP A 184 1.05 -14.39 -4.00
N THR A 185 2.25 -13.81 -3.99
CA THR A 185 2.59 -12.66 -3.14
C THR A 185 1.70 -11.46 -3.45
N LEU A 186 1.62 -11.06 -4.72
CA LEU A 186 0.78 -9.92 -5.14
C LEU A 186 -0.70 -10.22 -4.94
N SER A 187 -1.14 -11.43 -5.30
CA SER A 187 -2.53 -11.84 -5.19
C SER A 187 -3.05 -11.81 -3.75
N ASN A 188 -2.23 -12.24 -2.79
CA ASN A 188 -2.55 -12.12 -1.38
C ASN A 188 -2.66 -10.66 -0.95
N ARG A 189 -1.69 -9.80 -1.31
CA ARG A 189 -1.74 -8.37 -0.97
C ARG A 189 -2.96 -7.66 -1.57
N LEU A 190 -3.27 -7.94 -2.83
CA LEU A 190 -4.43 -7.36 -3.53
C LEU A 190 -5.76 -7.84 -2.92
N ARG A 191 -5.82 -9.10 -2.43
CA ARG A 191 -6.98 -9.61 -1.69
C ARG A 191 -7.19 -8.84 -0.38
N GLU A 192 -6.13 -8.58 0.38
CA GLU A 192 -6.20 -7.75 1.60
C GLU A 192 -6.76 -6.36 1.30
N LEU A 193 -6.23 -5.71 0.26
CA LEU A 193 -6.69 -4.38 -0.16
C LEU A 193 -8.17 -4.37 -0.56
N ALA A 194 -8.65 -5.42 -1.23
CA ALA A 194 -10.07 -5.55 -1.57
C ALA A 194 -10.96 -5.75 -0.33
N PHE A 195 -10.49 -6.40 0.73
CA PHE A 195 -11.22 -6.46 1.99
C PHE A 195 -11.27 -5.10 2.72
N LEU A 196 -10.18 -4.33 2.66
CA LEU A 196 -10.09 -3.02 3.33
C LEU A 196 -10.92 -1.93 2.62
N ASN A 197 -11.21 -2.12 1.34
CA ASN A 197 -11.95 -1.19 0.49
C ASN A 197 -13.25 -1.82 -0.01
N ARG A 198 -14.31 -1.69 0.81
CA ARG A 198 -15.63 -2.28 0.50
C ARG A 198 -16.10 -1.84 -0.89
N GLY A 199 -16.37 -2.82 -1.76
CA GLY A 199 -16.88 -2.59 -3.11
C GLY A 199 -15.83 -2.25 -4.18
N LEU A 200 -14.55 -2.11 -3.82
CA LEU A 200 -13.46 -1.94 -4.79
C LEU A 200 -13.18 -3.29 -5.48
N LYS A 201 -13.28 -3.32 -6.81
CA LYS A 201 -12.90 -4.47 -7.61
C LYS A 201 -11.40 -4.43 -7.88
N ILE A 202 -10.67 -5.49 -7.52
CA ILE A 202 -9.25 -5.63 -7.84
C ILE A 202 -9.04 -6.93 -8.60
N VAL A 203 -8.43 -6.83 -9.78
CA VAL A 203 -8.11 -7.98 -10.64
C VAL A 203 -6.60 -8.12 -10.74
N ILE A 204 -6.09 -9.35 -10.64
CA ILE A 204 -4.72 -9.70 -11.00
C ILE A 204 -4.73 -10.79 -12.06
N GLU A 205 -3.95 -10.59 -13.12
CA GLU A 205 -3.74 -11.53 -14.22
C GLU A 205 -2.25 -11.81 -14.39
N ASP A 206 -1.90 -13.05 -14.69
CA ASP A 206 -0.56 -13.46 -15.09
C ASP A 206 -0.60 -13.98 -16.52
N GLU A 207 0.09 -13.30 -17.43
CA GLU A 207 0.17 -13.73 -18.82
C GLU A 207 1.14 -14.90 -19.02
N ARG A 208 2.02 -15.18 -18.05
CA ARG A 208 3.03 -16.25 -18.15
C ARG A 208 2.41 -17.65 -18.09
N ASP A 209 1.37 -17.81 -17.27
CA ASP A 209 0.67 -19.09 -17.06
C ASP A 209 -0.86 -18.96 -17.13
N THR A 210 -1.38 -17.81 -17.59
CA THR A 210 -2.82 -17.53 -17.83
C THR A 210 -3.72 -17.61 -16.60
N ARG A 211 -3.16 -17.54 -15.39
CA ARG A 211 -3.95 -17.51 -14.15
C ARG A 211 -4.48 -16.10 -13.86
N SER A 212 -5.63 -16.04 -13.20
CA SER A 212 -6.21 -14.77 -12.76
C SER A 212 -7.01 -14.91 -11.48
N HIS A 213 -7.06 -13.84 -10.69
CA HIS A 213 -7.97 -13.71 -9.56
C HIS A 213 -8.71 -12.39 -9.64
N THR A 214 -10.00 -12.41 -9.30
CA THR A 214 -10.82 -11.21 -9.12
C THR A 214 -11.28 -11.14 -7.68
N PHE A 215 -11.04 -10.00 -7.03
CA PHE A 215 -11.43 -9.72 -5.66
C PHE A 215 -12.47 -8.61 -5.64
N LEU A 216 -13.58 -8.86 -4.96
CA LEU A 216 -14.64 -7.88 -4.73
C LEU A 216 -15.41 -8.29 -3.48
N TYR A 217 -15.19 -7.55 -2.39
CA TYR A 217 -15.79 -7.85 -1.08
C TYR A 217 -16.65 -6.68 -0.61
N LYS A 218 -17.86 -6.98 -0.14
CA LYS A 218 -18.83 -5.96 0.31
C LYS A 218 -18.92 -5.89 1.83
N GLY A 219 -18.65 -6.99 2.53
CA GLY A 219 -18.62 -7.09 3.98
C GLY A 219 -17.29 -6.65 4.61
N GLY A 220 -16.31 -6.24 3.81
CA GLY A 220 -15.07 -5.63 4.26
C GLY A 220 -14.23 -6.54 5.17
N ILE A 221 -13.71 -5.99 6.27
CA ILE A 221 -12.86 -6.72 7.21
C ILE A 221 -13.55 -7.89 7.93
N ILE A 222 -14.90 -7.96 7.92
CA ILE A 222 -15.63 -9.14 8.40
C ILE A 222 -15.36 -10.34 7.48
N GLU A 223 -15.36 -10.13 6.17
CA GLU A 223 -15.02 -11.19 5.20
C GLU A 223 -13.52 -11.54 5.30
N PHE A 224 -12.68 -10.58 5.65
CA PHE A 224 -11.27 -10.84 5.90
C PHE A 224 -11.07 -11.79 7.09
N ILE A 225 -11.74 -11.58 8.21
CA ILE A 225 -11.69 -12.51 9.36
C ILE A 225 -12.13 -13.92 8.96
N LYS A 226 -13.21 -14.04 8.17
CA LYS A 226 -13.68 -15.34 7.68
C LYS A 226 -12.63 -16.03 6.80
N HIS A 227 -11.94 -15.26 5.95
CA HIS A 227 -10.85 -15.79 5.13
C HIS A 227 -9.66 -16.24 5.98
N LEU A 228 -9.25 -15.45 6.97
CA LEU A 228 -8.14 -15.80 7.88
C LEU A 228 -8.44 -17.04 8.73
N ASN A 229 -9.71 -17.26 9.07
CA ASN A 229 -10.17 -18.43 9.84
C ASN A 229 -10.59 -19.63 8.97
N GLN A 230 -10.43 -19.59 7.64
CA GLN A 230 -10.95 -20.65 6.75
C GLN A 230 -10.42 -22.06 7.06
N ASN A 231 -9.22 -22.15 7.65
CA ASN A 231 -8.55 -23.40 8.04
C ASN A 231 -8.46 -23.56 9.57
N LYS A 232 -9.25 -22.82 10.35
CA LYS A 232 -9.31 -22.88 11.81
C LYS A 232 -10.74 -23.23 12.27
N THR A 233 -10.93 -23.65 13.52
CA THR A 233 -12.28 -23.87 14.07
C THR A 233 -12.71 -22.67 14.92
N PRO A 234 -13.66 -21.83 14.48
CA PRO A 234 -14.12 -20.70 15.29
C PRO A 234 -14.85 -21.18 16.56
N LEU A 235 -14.55 -20.55 17.70
CA LEU A 235 -15.23 -20.85 18.98
C LEU A 235 -16.63 -20.25 19.08
N HIS A 236 -16.93 -19.26 18.25
CA HIS A 236 -18.24 -18.62 18.19
C HIS A 236 -18.61 -18.27 16.73
N PRO A 237 -19.90 -18.38 16.35
CA PRO A 237 -20.32 -18.27 14.95
C PRO A 237 -20.20 -16.85 14.38
N LYS A 238 -20.41 -15.83 15.21
CA LYS A 238 -20.46 -14.43 14.78
C LYS A 238 -19.06 -13.81 14.84
N VAL A 239 -18.59 -13.24 13.73
CA VAL A 239 -17.46 -12.30 13.75
C VAL A 239 -17.89 -11.03 14.47
N LEU A 240 -17.13 -10.63 15.50
CA LEU A 240 -17.38 -9.40 16.21
C LEU A 240 -16.82 -8.25 15.39
N PHE A 241 -17.62 -7.22 15.15
CA PHE A 241 -17.25 -6.05 14.36
C PHE A 241 -17.62 -4.79 15.11
N PHE A 242 -16.70 -3.83 15.11
CA PHE A 242 -16.82 -2.55 15.76
C PHE A 242 -16.32 -1.48 14.81
N GLU A 243 -17.06 -0.38 14.69
CA GLU A 243 -16.64 0.82 13.98
C GLU A 243 -16.84 2.03 14.88
N GLY A 244 -15.97 3.02 14.74
CA GLY A 244 -16.03 4.24 15.53
C GLY A 244 -15.32 5.39 14.83
N LYS A 245 -15.81 6.60 15.08
CA LYS A 245 -15.21 7.83 14.58
C LYS A 245 -15.04 8.82 15.71
N LYS A 246 -13.84 9.42 15.81
CA LYS A 246 -13.55 10.50 16.76
C LYS A 246 -12.75 11.58 16.04
N GLY A 247 -13.38 12.74 15.84
CA GLY A 247 -12.84 13.76 14.94
C GLY A 247 -12.76 13.22 13.50
N ASP A 248 -11.61 13.39 12.85
CA ASP A 248 -11.33 12.85 11.52
C ASP A 248 -10.66 11.46 11.54
N ILE A 249 -10.52 10.84 12.71
CA ILE A 249 -10.00 9.47 12.83
C ILE A 249 -11.16 8.49 12.82
N GLU A 250 -11.12 7.53 11.91
CA GLU A 250 -12.05 6.41 11.83
C GLU A 250 -11.30 5.12 12.16
N VAL A 251 -11.97 4.23 12.88
CA VAL A 251 -11.43 2.93 13.30
C VAL A 251 -12.46 1.86 12.98
N GLU A 252 -12.03 0.80 12.31
CA GLU A 252 -12.77 -0.44 12.14
C GLU A 252 -11.97 -1.59 12.75
N VAL A 253 -12.63 -2.42 13.56
CA VAL A 253 -12.05 -3.62 14.16
C VAL A 253 -12.99 -4.79 13.91
N ALA A 254 -12.45 -5.88 13.36
CA ALA A 254 -13.14 -7.16 13.29
C ALA A 254 -12.30 -8.21 14.01
N LEU A 255 -12.94 -9.10 14.76
CA LEU A 255 -12.25 -10.17 15.47
C LEU A 255 -13.12 -11.42 15.67
N GLN A 256 -12.45 -12.55 15.80
CA GLN A 256 -13.05 -13.84 16.11
C GLN A 256 -12.02 -14.78 16.74
N TYR A 257 -12.44 -15.49 17.79
CA TYR A 257 -11.63 -16.52 18.43
C TYR A 257 -11.78 -17.86 17.73
N ASN A 258 -10.68 -18.61 17.69
CA ASN A 258 -10.61 -20.01 17.23
C ASN A 258 -10.02 -20.91 18.31
N ASP A 259 -10.11 -22.22 18.09
CA ASP A 259 -9.63 -23.28 18.99
C ASP A 259 -8.10 -23.46 19.04
N GLY A 260 -7.36 -22.66 18.27
CA GLY A 260 -5.90 -22.64 18.31
C GLY A 260 -5.34 -21.75 19.41
N TYR A 261 -4.02 -21.79 19.55
CA TYR A 261 -3.28 -21.02 20.56
C TYR A 261 -2.63 -19.74 20.01
N GLN A 262 -2.56 -19.61 18.69
CA GLN A 262 -1.83 -18.52 18.04
C GLN A 262 -2.66 -17.24 17.92
N GLU A 263 -2.06 -16.12 18.33
CA GLU A 263 -2.54 -14.78 18.00
C GLU A 263 -2.28 -14.50 16.51
N SER A 264 -3.30 -14.04 15.79
CA SER A 264 -3.22 -13.62 14.39
C SER A 264 -3.86 -12.23 14.24
N VAL A 265 -3.10 -11.18 14.51
CA VAL A 265 -3.58 -9.79 14.41
C VAL A 265 -2.94 -9.07 13.23
N PHE A 266 -3.79 -8.56 12.35
CA PHE A 266 -3.40 -7.74 11.20
C PHE A 266 -3.80 -6.29 11.49
N SER A 267 -2.87 -5.36 11.30
CA SER A 267 -3.11 -3.94 11.59
C SER A 267 -2.81 -3.08 10.37
N PHE A 268 -3.66 -2.08 10.14
CA PHE A 268 -3.61 -1.23 8.96
C PHE A 268 -3.83 0.24 9.33
N ALA A 269 -3.09 1.12 8.68
CA ALA A 269 -3.31 2.56 8.71
C ALA A 269 -3.44 3.07 7.27
N ASN A 270 -4.58 3.66 6.92
CA ASN A 270 -4.88 4.11 5.55
C ASN A 270 -4.60 3.00 4.50
N ASN A 271 -5.09 1.78 4.76
CA ASN A 271 -4.88 0.56 3.94
C ASN A 271 -3.45 -0.02 3.87
N ILE A 272 -2.47 0.66 4.49
CA ILE A 272 -1.09 0.18 4.58
C ILE A 272 -0.99 -0.83 5.70
N ASN A 273 -0.39 -1.99 5.43
CA ASN A 273 -0.13 -3.01 6.45
C ASN A 273 1.02 -2.57 7.37
N THR A 274 0.70 -2.25 8.62
CA THR A 274 1.67 -1.94 9.66
C THR A 274 2.11 -3.23 10.36
N ARG A 275 2.99 -3.99 9.70
CA ARG A 275 3.46 -5.32 10.14
C ARG A 275 4.14 -5.34 11.51
N GLU A 276 4.71 -4.21 11.94
CA GLU A 276 5.33 -4.04 13.26
C GLU A 276 4.36 -3.41 14.28
N GLY A 277 3.10 -3.20 13.89
CA GLY A 277 2.05 -2.64 14.72
C GLY A 277 2.15 -1.13 14.84
N GLY A 278 2.03 -0.61 16.07
CA GLY A 278 2.01 0.82 16.31
C GLY A 278 1.05 1.23 17.42
N THR A 279 0.75 2.52 17.46
CA THR A 279 -0.14 3.16 18.44
C THR A 279 -1.56 2.57 18.42
N HIS A 280 -2.13 2.34 17.23
CA HIS A 280 -3.43 1.71 17.02
C HIS A 280 -3.49 0.27 17.55
N LEU A 281 -2.47 -0.54 17.27
CA LEU A 281 -2.40 -1.92 17.77
C LEU A 281 -2.23 -1.95 19.30
N THR A 282 -1.41 -1.05 19.85
CA THR A 282 -1.21 -0.91 21.30
C THR A 282 -2.52 -0.53 22.00
N GLY A 283 -3.25 0.43 21.44
CA GLY A 283 -4.57 0.84 21.93
C GLY A 283 -5.59 -0.31 21.88
N PHE A 284 -5.66 -1.03 20.76
CA PHE A 284 -6.53 -2.21 20.63
C PHE A 284 -6.24 -3.27 21.70
N ARG A 285 -4.96 -3.65 21.88
CA ARG A 285 -4.57 -4.67 22.87
C ARG A 285 -4.91 -4.25 24.29
N ALA A 286 -4.66 -2.99 24.65
CA ALA A 286 -5.01 -2.45 25.96
C ALA A 286 -6.53 -2.42 26.20
N ALA A 287 -7.29 -1.98 25.20
CA ALA A 287 -8.75 -1.93 25.26
C ALA A 287 -9.37 -3.34 25.39
N LEU A 288 -8.90 -4.31 24.60
CA LEU A 288 -9.37 -5.68 24.65
C LEU A 288 -9.10 -6.32 26.03
N THR A 289 -7.85 -6.20 26.50
CA THR A 289 -7.42 -6.78 27.79
C THR A 289 -8.21 -6.21 28.96
N SER A 290 -8.31 -4.87 29.05
CA SER A 290 -9.05 -4.21 30.13
C SER A 290 -10.55 -4.50 30.09
N THR A 291 -11.17 -4.52 28.90
CA THR A 291 -12.60 -4.79 28.75
C THR A 291 -12.95 -6.20 29.21
N LEU A 292 -12.21 -7.22 28.76
CA LEU A 292 -12.46 -8.61 29.15
C LEU A 292 -12.15 -8.86 30.62
N SER A 293 -11.06 -8.29 31.15
CA SER A 293 -10.70 -8.43 32.57
C SER A 293 -11.77 -7.82 33.48
N ASN A 294 -12.23 -6.61 33.18
CA ASN A 294 -13.30 -5.95 33.92
C ASN A 294 -14.61 -6.74 33.86
N TYR A 295 -14.98 -7.26 32.68
CA TYR A 295 -16.15 -8.11 32.53
C TYR A 295 -16.02 -9.42 33.33
N ALA A 296 -14.86 -10.05 33.27
CA ALA A 296 -14.59 -11.31 33.97
C ALA A 296 -14.66 -11.15 35.50
N GLN A 297 -14.10 -10.05 36.02
CA GLN A 297 -14.15 -9.71 37.43
C GLN A 297 -15.58 -9.38 37.89
N ALA A 298 -16.29 -8.52 37.16
CA ALA A 298 -17.65 -8.09 37.51
C ALA A 298 -18.65 -9.26 37.53
N ASN A 299 -18.45 -10.26 36.66
CA ASN A 299 -19.30 -11.44 36.59
C ASN A 299 -18.77 -12.64 37.41
N GLY A 300 -17.67 -12.46 38.16
CA GLY A 300 -17.14 -13.48 39.06
C GLY A 300 -16.49 -14.69 38.37
N PHE A 301 -16.13 -14.59 37.10
CA PHE A 301 -15.41 -15.65 36.37
C PHE A 301 -13.99 -15.89 36.91
N LEU A 302 -13.42 -14.91 37.63
CA LEU A 302 -12.06 -14.96 38.19
C LEU A 302 -11.97 -15.42 39.64
N LYS A 303 -13.09 -15.83 40.27
CA LYS A 303 -13.12 -16.18 41.71
C LYS A 303 -12.10 -17.27 42.09
N ASN A 304 -11.78 -18.17 41.17
CA ASN A 304 -10.83 -19.27 41.40
C ASN A 304 -9.48 -19.08 40.69
N PHE A 305 -9.26 -17.94 40.02
CA PHE A 305 -8.07 -17.68 39.22
C PHE A 305 -7.16 -16.68 39.94
N LYS A 306 -6.17 -17.20 40.69
CA LYS A 306 -5.20 -16.37 41.41
C LYS A 306 -4.20 -15.78 40.41
N GLY A 307 -4.28 -14.48 40.15
CA GLY A 307 -3.35 -13.77 39.25
C GLY A 307 -4.01 -12.83 38.24
N GLY A 308 -5.33 -12.88 38.09
CA GLY A 308 -6.04 -12.12 37.05
C GLY A 308 -5.88 -12.73 35.66
N ILE A 309 -6.36 -12.03 34.64
CA ILE A 309 -6.16 -12.40 33.23
C ILE A 309 -5.06 -11.50 32.66
N SER A 310 -4.04 -12.09 32.04
CA SER A 310 -3.00 -11.37 31.32
C SER A 310 -3.44 -10.98 29.90
N GLY A 311 -2.67 -10.10 29.26
CA GLY A 311 -2.93 -9.77 27.86
C GLY A 311 -2.72 -10.96 26.92
N ASP A 312 -1.78 -11.86 27.23
CA ASP A 312 -1.51 -13.04 26.41
C ASP A 312 -2.67 -14.03 26.49
N ASP A 313 -3.22 -14.26 27.68
CA ASP A 313 -4.41 -15.11 27.88
C ASP A 313 -5.61 -14.61 27.06
N VAL A 314 -5.78 -13.29 26.97
CA VAL A 314 -6.86 -12.67 26.19
C VAL A 314 -6.68 -12.85 24.68
N ARG A 315 -5.44 -12.97 24.19
CA ARG A 315 -5.14 -13.01 22.75
C ARG A 315 -4.90 -14.42 22.23
N GLU A 316 -4.87 -15.42 23.09
CA GLU A 316 -4.82 -16.82 22.71
C GLU A 316 -5.99 -17.15 21.77
N GLY A 317 -5.67 -17.74 20.62
CA GLY A 317 -6.65 -18.08 19.58
C GLY A 317 -7.34 -16.88 18.91
N LEU A 318 -6.90 -15.65 19.17
CA LEU A 318 -7.50 -14.45 18.59
C LEU A 318 -7.08 -14.29 17.13
N THR A 319 -8.05 -14.15 16.22
CA THR A 319 -7.82 -13.57 14.89
C THR A 319 -8.50 -12.22 14.82
N ALA A 320 -7.75 -11.16 14.51
CA ALA A 320 -8.27 -9.79 14.46
C ALA A 320 -7.69 -8.97 13.30
N VAL A 321 -8.48 -8.03 12.82
CA VAL A 321 -8.09 -7.00 11.85
C VAL A 321 -8.41 -5.65 12.47
N VAL A 322 -7.41 -4.78 12.58
CA VAL A 322 -7.52 -3.42 13.11
C VAL A 322 -7.18 -2.46 11.97
N SER A 323 -8.14 -1.70 11.48
CA SER A 323 -7.94 -0.72 10.42
C SER A 323 -8.25 0.68 10.93
N VAL A 324 -7.29 1.59 10.81
CA VAL A 324 -7.47 3.00 11.12
C VAL A 324 -7.36 3.85 9.87
N ARG A 325 -8.19 4.89 9.78
CA ARG A 325 -8.12 5.92 8.75
C ARG A 325 -7.91 7.27 9.42
N LEU A 326 -6.85 7.97 9.04
CA LEU A 326 -6.47 9.25 9.64
C LEU A 326 -5.83 10.19 8.60
N PRO A 327 -6.01 11.52 8.73
CA PRO A 327 -5.50 12.49 7.74
C PRO A 327 -3.97 12.59 7.68
N GLU A 328 -3.29 12.57 8.83
CA GLU A 328 -1.85 12.76 8.93
C GLU A 328 -1.19 11.58 9.68
N PRO A 329 -1.06 10.40 9.06
CA PRO A 329 -0.32 9.30 9.66
C PRO A 329 1.16 9.69 9.81
N GLN A 330 1.77 9.28 10.92
CA GLN A 330 3.22 9.28 11.06
C GLN A 330 3.70 7.85 11.05
N PHE A 331 4.64 7.53 10.15
CA PHE A 331 5.24 6.22 10.08
C PHE A 331 6.72 6.29 10.48
N GLU A 332 7.23 5.22 11.09
CA GLU A 332 8.64 5.14 11.54
C GLU A 332 9.66 5.23 10.36
N GLY A 333 9.22 4.96 9.12
CA GLY A 333 10.03 5.12 7.91
C GLY A 333 9.26 4.88 6.60
N GLN A 334 9.98 4.89 5.47
CA GLN A 334 9.40 4.77 4.11
C GLN A 334 8.63 3.46 3.89
N THR A 335 9.04 2.36 4.54
CA THR A 335 8.37 1.06 4.42
C THR A 335 7.05 1.00 5.20
N LYS A 336 6.75 2.04 6.00
CA LYS A 336 5.48 2.22 6.74
C LYS A 336 5.11 1.02 7.62
N ALA A 337 6.12 0.33 8.15
CA ALA A 337 5.94 -0.89 8.94
C ALA A 337 5.24 -0.65 10.29
N LYS A 338 5.29 0.58 10.82
CA LYS A 338 4.76 0.95 12.13
C LYS A 338 4.16 2.36 12.13
N LEU A 339 3.01 2.52 12.78
CA LEU A 339 2.30 3.79 13.02
C LEU A 339 2.60 4.36 14.41
#